data_AF-A0A9R0RGI3-F1
#
_entry.id   AF-A0A9R0RGI3-F1
#
_cell.length_a   1.000
_cell.length_b   1.000
_cell.length_c   1.000
_cell.angle_alpha   90.00
_cell.angle_beta   90.00
_cell.angle_gamma   90.00
#
_symmetry.space_group_name_H-M   'P 1'
#
loop_
_entity.id
_entity.type
_entity.pdbx_description
1 polymer ?
#
loop_
_entity_poly.entity_id
_entity_poly.type
_entity_poly.pdbx_seq_one_letter_code
_entity_poly.pdbx_strand_id
1 'polypeptide(L)'
;MHDSWLKAATAGAGSLAIVTWGDWDCRTILESECRFKGIEKPSYFDRWINLRVPFQAALGGGGRVTLQEAVRAAGLDWEGRLHCGLDDARNTARLLVELMLRGVKMTITGSLAPPPPIQQKQQSPQLRTSPCGGSSPLAPLLIQQQQQPPQPHMIIPCGGSPGTCFCYCRVPTRGGVVSMPGPMQGKCFFGCGNWTPAMGPVCPYFVWAN
;
A
#
# COMPACT_ATOMS: atom_id res chain seq x y z
N MET A 1 9.79 -23.34 7.01
CA MET A 1 9.72 -21.87 6.81
C MET A 1 9.54 -21.60 5.32
N HIS A 2 8.81 -20.55 4.93
CA HIS A 2 8.40 -20.32 3.55
C HIS A 2 9.56 -20.08 2.58
N ASP A 3 10.71 -19.61 3.07
CA ASP A 3 11.93 -19.37 2.30
C ASP A 3 12.44 -20.61 1.55
N SER A 4 12.37 -21.79 2.17
CA SER A 4 12.80 -23.03 1.52
C SER A 4 11.92 -23.38 0.34
N TRP A 5 10.60 -23.16 0.48
CA TRP A 5 9.65 -23.34 -0.60
C TRP A 5 9.89 -22.31 -1.71
N LEU A 6 10.11 -21.05 -1.35
CA LEU A 6 10.37 -19.98 -2.32
C LEU A 6 11.64 -20.26 -3.12
N LYS A 7 12.74 -20.63 -2.45
CA LYS A 7 14.01 -21.01 -3.09
C LYS A 7 13.84 -22.17 -4.07
N ALA A 8 13.04 -23.17 -3.72
CA ALA A 8 12.75 -24.29 -4.60
C ALA A 8 11.88 -23.87 -5.80
N ALA A 9 10.85 -23.05 -5.56
CA ALA A 9 9.92 -22.59 -6.58
C ALA A 9 10.53 -21.59 -7.58
N THR A 10 11.57 -20.85 -7.17
CA THR A 10 12.27 -19.87 -8.00
C THR A 10 13.64 -20.34 -8.48
N ALA A 11 13.93 -21.64 -8.35
CA ALA A 11 15.20 -22.21 -8.79
C ALA A 11 15.44 -21.90 -10.28
N GLY A 12 16.52 -21.16 -10.58
CA GLY A 12 16.86 -20.72 -11.94
C GLY A 12 16.23 -19.39 -12.38
N ALA A 13 15.39 -18.75 -11.57
CA ALA A 13 14.88 -17.42 -11.87
C ALA A 13 15.93 -16.33 -11.55
N GLY A 14 16.16 -15.40 -12.50
CA GLY A 14 17.12 -14.30 -12.32
C GLY A 14 16.61 -13.16 -11.42
N SER A 15 15.30 -13.08 -11.19
CA SER A 15 14.68 -12.05 -10.35
C SER A 15 13.33 -12.53 -9.80
N LEU A 16 12.95 -12.01 -8.64
CA LEU A 16 11.67 -12.27 -7.97
C LEU A 16 10.98 -10.95 -7.63
N ALA A 17 9.67 -10.90 -7.80
CA ALA A 17 8.83 -9.81 -7.31
C ALA A 17 7.55 -10.39 -6.70
N ILE A 18 7.11 -9.80 -5.58
CA ILE A 18 5.81 -10.09 -4.97
C ILE A 18 4.73 -9.31 -5.74
N VAL A 19 3.58 -9.94 -5.98
CA VAL A 19 2.43 -9.32 -6.65
C VAL A 19 1.22 -9.38 -5.72
N THR A 20 0.52 -8.26 -5.58
CA THR A 20 -0.70 -8.12 -4.76
C THR A 20 -1.76 -7.37 -5.55
N TRP A 21 -3.04 -7.50 -5.19
CA TRP A 21 -4.09 -6.68 -5.80
C TRP A 21 -4.03 -5.21 -5.34
N GLY A 22 -3.49 -4.95 -4.16
CA GLY A 22 -3.38 -3.61 -3.58
C GLY A 22 -2.22 -3.49 -2.61
N ASP A 23 -1.97 -2.28 -2.11
CA ASP A 23 -0.89 -2.05 -1.14
C ASP A 23 -1.15 -2.69 0.23
N TRP A 24 -2.42 -2.96 0.56
CA TRP A 24 -2.83 -3.33 1.92
C TRP A 24 -2.15 -4.60 2.45
N ASP A 25 -1.96 -5.61 1.59
CA ASP A 25 -1.39 -6.91 1.97
C ASP A 25 0.03 -6.76 2.54
N CYS A 26 0.96 -6.22 1.74
CA CYS A 26 2.36 -6.07 2.14
C CYS A 26 2.60 -4.85 3.04
N ARG A 27 1.95 -3.71 2.74
CA ARG A 27 2.20 -2.45 3.46
C ARG A 27 1.65 -2.48 4.88
N THR A 28 0.48 -3.10 5.06
CA THR A 28 -0.26 -2.99 6.32
C THR A 28 -0.38 -4.32 7.03
N ILE A 29 -1.01 -5.31 6.40
CA ILE A 29 -1.38 -6.56 7.10
C ILE A 29 -0.14 -7.36 7.47
N LEU A 30 0.73 -7.66 6.50
CA LEU A 30 1.94 -8.44 6.76
C LEU A 30 2.86 -7.72 7.75
N GLU A 31 3.04 -6.41 7.58
CA GLU A 31 3.87 -5.60 8.48
C GLU A 31 3.34 -5.62 9.92
N SER A 32 2.04 -5.41 10.10
CA SER A 32 1.42 -5.41 11.44
C SER A 32 1.45 -6.79 12.09
N GLU A 33 1.21 -7.85 11.30
CA GLU A 33 1.24 -9.23 11.78
C GLU A 33 2.63 -9.66 12.24
N CYS A 34 3.66 -9.37 11.44
CA CYS A 34 5.05 -9.64 11.78
C CYS A 34 5.44 -8.93 13.08
N ARG A 35 5.10 -7.64 13.23
CA ARG A 35 5.35 -6.87 14.45
C ARG A 35 4.65 -7.46 15.66
N PHE A 36 3.36 -7.79 15.53
CA PHE A 36 2.57 -8.36 16.63
C PHE A 36 3.12 -9.71 17.09
N LYS A 37 3.59 -10.53 16.16
CA LYS A 37 4.18 -11.85 16.46
C LYS A 37 5.67 -11.81 16.81
N GLY A 38 6.32 -10.65 16.75
CA GLY A 38 7.77 -10.53 16.94
C GLY A 38 8.59 -11.27 15.87
N ILE A 39 8.06 -11.40 14.66
CA ILE A 39 8.71 -12.06 13.52
C ILE A 39 9.39 -10.99 12.66
N GLU A 40 10.69 -11.17 12.38
CA GLU A 40 11.39 -10.33 11.42
C GLU A 40 10.82 -10.58 10.01
N LYS A 41 10.34 -9.51 9.37
CA LYS A 41 9.74 -9.61 8.05
C LYS A 41 10.84 -9.63 6.97
N PRO A 42 10.85 -10.63 6.06
CA PRO A 42 11.82 -10.67 4.98
C PRO A 42 11.72 -9.46 4.03
N SER A 43 12.87 -8.90 3.65
CA SER A 43 12.97 -7.65 2.87
C SER A 43 12.42 -7.75 1.44
N TYR A 44 12.29 -8.95 0.87
CA TYR A 44 11.62 -9.11 -0.43
C TYR A 44 10.12 -8.81 -0.38
N PHE A 45 9.51 -8.69 0.80
CA PHE A 45 8.15 -8.16 0.97
C PHE A 45 8.10 -6.62 1.05
N ASP A 46 9.24 -5.92 1.07
CA ASP A 46 9.29 -4.45 1.12
C ASP A 46 9.14 -3.79 -0.25
N ARG A 47 9.04 -4.60 -1.31
CA ARG A 47 8.85 -4.17 -2.70
C ARG A 47 7.89 -5.14 -3.38
N TRP A 48 6.82 -4.59 -3.96
CA TRP A 48 5.80 -5.40 -4.63
C TRP A 48 5.23 -4.69 -5.84
N ILE A 49 4.54 -5.46 -6.66
CA ILE A 49 3.70 -4.99 -7.75
C ILE A 49 2.27 -4.98 -7.23
N ASN A 50 1.76 -3.78 -6.90
CA ASN A 50 0.34 -3.54 -6.76
C ASN A 50 -0.28 -3.60 -8.17
N LEU A 51 -0.93 -4.72 -8.49
CA LEU A 51 -1.47 -5.04 -9.82
C LEU A 51 -2.61 -4.10 -10.25
N ARG A 52 -3.27 -3.42 -9.30
CA ARG A 52 -4.26 -2.40 -9.63
C ARG A 52 -3.65 -1.25 -10.43
N VAL A 53 -2.38 -0.91 -10.21
CA VAL A 53 -1.72 0.20 -10.92
C VAL A 53 -1.58 -0.07 -12.43
N PRO A 54 -0.92 -1.16 -12.89
CA PRO A 54 -0.85 -1.47 -14.31
C PRO A 54 -2.22 -1.82 -14.90
N PHE A 55 -3.11 -2.47 -14.13
CA PHE A 55 -4.49 -2.68 -14.57
C PHE A 55 -5.19 -1.36 -14.89
N GLN A 56 -5.14 -0.39 -13.96
CA GLN A 56 -5.80 0.90 -14.13
C GLN A 56 -5.24 1.66 -15.34
N ALA A 57 -3.92 1.59 -15.55
CA ALA A 57 -3.28 2.23 -16.68
C ALA A 57 -3.68 1.60 -18.03
N ALA A 58 -3.90 0.29 -18.07
CA ALA A 58 -4.20 -0.45 -19.30
C ALA A 58 -5.69 -0.53 -19.64
N LEU A 59 -6.55 -0.70 -18.62
CA LEU A 59 -7.97 -1.04 -18.76
C LEU A 59 -8.89 -0.20 -17.86
N GLY A 60 -8.34 0.68 -17.02
CA GLY A 60 -9.11 1.41 -16.02
C GLY A 60 -9.84 2.63 -16.57
N GLY A 61 -11.06 2.86 -16.08
CA GLY A 61 -11.90 4.03 -16.40
C GLY A 61 -11.77 5.20 -15.40
N GLY A 62 -10.60 5.38 -14.79
CA GLY A 62 -10.34 6.43 -13.77
C GLY A 62 -10.96 6.17 -12.37
N GLY A 63 -11.94 5.28 -12.28
CA GLY A 63 -12.55 4.82 -11.02
C GLY A 63 -11.74 3.73 -10.31
N ARG A 64 -11.99 3.60 -9.02
CA ARG A 64 -11.35 2.61 -8.15
C ARG A 64 -12.19 1.32 -8.24
N VAL A 65 -11.58 0.18 -8.60
CA VAL A 65 -12.31 -1.11 -8.83
C VAL A 65 -11.89 -2.23 -7.87
N THR A 66 -12.79 -3.19 -7.67
CA THR A 66 -12.54 -4.45 -6.95
C THR A 66 -11.73 -5.43 -7.81
N LEU A 67 -11.15 -6.46 -7.18
CA LEU A 67 -10.43 -7.52 -7.92
C LEU A 67 -11.39 -8.27 -8.86
N GLN A 68 -12.60 -8.58 -8.40
CA GLN A 68 -13.59 -9.29 -9.20
C GLN A 68 -14.03 -8.49 -10.44
N GLU A 69 -14.27 -7.19 -10.28
CA GLU A 69 -14.58 -6.31 -11.41
C GLU A 69 -13.41 -6.22 -12.40
N ALA A 70 -12.18 -6.16 -11.90
CA ALA A 70 -11.00 -6.11 -12.75
C ALA A 70 -10.79 -7.41 -13.56
N VAL A 71 -10.99 -8.56 -12.92
CA VAL A 71 -10.97 -9.88 -13.58
C VAL A 71 -12.00 -9.92 -14.70
N ARG A 72 -13.24 -9.49 -14.43
CA ARG A 72 -14.31 -9.43 -15.45
C ARG A 72 -14.02 -8.42 -16.56
N ALA A 73 -13.49 -7.24 -16.23
CA ALA A 73 -13.13 -6.22 -17.21
C ALA A 73 -11.96 -6.67 -18.11
N ALA A 74 -11.11 -7.56 -17.63
CA ALA A 74 -10.09 -8.24 -18.43
C ALA A 74 -10.67 -9.38 -19.29
N GLY A 75 -11.98 -9.63 -19.26
CA GLY A 75 -12.61 -10.70 -20.04
C GLY A 75 -12.43 -12.10 -19.44
N LEU A 76 -12.08 -12.19 -18.15
CA LEU A 76 -11.92 -13.44 -17.43
C LEU A 76 -13.13 -13.69 -16.51
N ASP A 77 -13.50 -14.95 -16.32
CA ASP A 77 -14.47 -15.33 -15.30
C ASP A 77 -13.83 -15.47 -13.92
N TRP A 78 -14.58 -15.12 -12.88
CA TRP A 78 -14.17 -15.33 -11.49
C TRP A 78 -14.19 -16.82 -11.13
N GLU A 79 -13.08 -17.34 -10.62
CA GLU A 79 -12.98 -18.73 -10.17
C GLU A 79 -12.90 -18.85 -8.65
N GLY A 80 -13.62 -19.80 -8.06
CA GLY A 80 -13.58 -20.08 -6.63
C GLY A 80 -14.43 -19.12 -5.78
N ARG A 81 -14.18 -19.10 -4.47
CA ARG A 81 -14.98 -18.37 -3.49
C ARG A 81 -14.42 -16.99 -3.24
N LEU A 82 -15.30 -15.98 -3.32
CA LEU A 82 -14.97 -14.61 -2.93
C LEU A 82 -14.40 -14.54 -1.51
N HIS A 83 -13.33 -13.78 -1.35
CA HIS A 83 -12.65 -13.55 -0.08
C HIS A 83 -11.99 -14.80 0.51
N CYS A 84 -11.76 -15.83 -0.32
CA CYS A 84 -10.84 -16.91 0.02
C CYS A 84 -9.45 -16.52 -0.49
N GLY A 85 -8.48 -16.36 0.42
CA GLY A 85 -7.15 -15.84 0.05
C GLY A 85 -6.42 -16.66 -1.04
N LEU A 86 -6.64 -17.98 -1.09
CA LEU A 86 -6.11 -18.83 -2.16
C LEU A 86 -6.76 -18.55 -3.52
N ASP A 87 -8.09 -18.41 -3.55
CA ASP A 87 -8.82 -18.16 -4.79
C ASP A 87 -8.57 -16.74 -5.29
N ASP A 88 -8.50 -15.76 -4.38
CA ASP A 88 -8.13 -14.37 -4.69
C ASP A 88 -6.70 -14.31 -5.28
N ALA A 89 -5.75 -15.07 -4.73
CA ALA A 89 -4.38 -15.15 -5.25
C ALA A 89 -4.34 -15.79 -6.66
N ARG A 90 -5.11 -16.85 -6.91
CA ARG A 90 -5.22 -17.49 -8.23
C ARG A 90 -5.82 -16.55 -9.28
N ASN A 91 -6.91 -15.86 -8.94
CA ASN A 91 -7.51 -14.88 -9.85
C ASN A 91 -6.57 -13.68 -10.10
N THR A 92 -5.83 -13.23 -9.09
CA THR A 92 -4.79 -12.21 -9.25
C THR A 92 -3.69 -12.67 -10.22
N ALA A 93 -3.24 -13.92 -10.11
CA ALA A 93 -2.25 -14.48 -11.03
C ALA A 93 -2.78 -14.60 -12.47
N ARG A 94 -4.04 -15.02 -12.66
CA ARG A 94 -4.70 -15.07 -13.98
C ARG A 94 -4.78 -13.67 -14.60
N LEU A 95 -5.20 -12.67 -13.82
CA LEU A 95 -5.23 -11.28 -14.27
C LEU A 95 -3.85 -10.75 -14.63
N LEU A 96 -2.82 -11.07 -13.84
CA LEU A 96 -1.42 -10.69 -14.14
C LEU A 96 -0.98 -11.24 -15.50
N VAL A 97 -1.21 -12.53 -15.75
CA VAL A 97 -0.86 -13.17 -17.03
C VAL A 97 -1.59 -12.50 -18.19
N GLU A 98 -2.88 -12.23 -18.04
CA GLU A 98 -3.68 -11.56 -19.08
C GLU A 98 -3.15 -10.16 -19.41
N LEU A 99 -2.79 -9.36 -18.39
CA LEU A 99 -2.18 -8.04 -18.62
C LEU A 99 -0.84 -8.15 -19.34
N MET A 100 -0.02 -9.14 -18.99
CA MET A 100 1.27 -9.38 -19.66
C MET A 100 1.08 -9.80 -21.13
N LEU A 101 0.10 -10.65 -21.43
CA LEU A 101 -0.26 -11.06 -22.80
C LEU A 101 -0.73 -9.87 -23.65
N ARG A 102 -1.39 -8.88 -23.04
CA ARG A 102 -1.76 -7.61 -23.67
C ARG A 102 -0.59 -6.62 -23.83
N GLY A 103 0.63 -7.03 -23.48
CA GLY A 103 1.84 -6.22 -23.63
C GLY A 103 2.05 -5.18 -22.51
N VAL A 104 1.30 -5.28 -21.40
CA VAL A 104 1.50 -4.39 -20.25
C VAL A 104 2.79 -4.76 -19.54
N LYS A 105 3.70 -3.80 -19.38
CA LYS A 105 4.99 -4.00 -18.70
C LYS A 105 4.79 -3.99 -17.18
N MET A 106 5.28 -5.03 -16.52
CA MET A 106 5.23 -5.15 -15.06
C MET A 106 6.47 -4.52 -14.41
N THR A 107 6.26 -3.64 -13.44
CA THR A 107 7.31 -2.98 -12.66
C THR A 107 6.91 -2.91 -11.19
N ILE A 108 7.87 -2.69 -10.29
CA ILE A 108 7.59 -2.46 -8.87
C ILE A 108 6.80 -1.16 -8.73
N THR A 109 5.62 -1.23 -8.12
CA THR A 109 4.74 -0.08 -7.93
C THR A 109 4.54 0.29 -6.46
N GLY A 110 4.85 -0.61 -5.53
CA GLY A 110 4.81 -0.38 -4.09
C GLY A 110 6.14 -0.66 -3.41
N SER A 111 6.49 0.17 -2.42
CA SER A 111 7.62 -0.07 -1.54
C SER A 111 7.40 0.51 -0.13
N LEU A 112 8.03 -0.09 0.87
CA LEU A 112 8.17 0.49 2.21
C LEU A 112 9.41 1.37 2.36
N ALA A 113 10.34 1.34 1.41
CA ALA A 113 11.49 2.24 1.44
C ALA A 113 11.00 3.70 1.32
N PRO A 114 11.57 4.65 2.09
CA PRO A 114 11.29 6.05 1.87
C PRO A 114 11.63 6.41 0.41
N PRO A 115 10.80 7.25 -0.25
CA PRO A 115 11.13 7.68 -1.60
C PRO A 115 12.52 8.33 -1.60
N PRO A 116 13.35 8.08 -2.62
CA PRO A 116 14.64 8.74 -2.69
C PRO A 116 14.42 10.27 -2.64
N PRO A 117 15.31 11.03 -1.98
CA PRO A 117 15.23 12.48 -1.98
C PRO A 117 15.12 12.96 -3.43
N ILE A 118 14.09 13.74 -3.73
CA ILE A 118 13.95 14.39 -5.04
C ILE A 118 15.18 15.27 -5.19
N GLN A 119 16.14 14.86 -6.04
CA GLN A 119 17.19 15.76 -6.49
C GLN A 119 16.50 16.82 -7.34
N GLN A 120 16.17 17.95 -6.72
CA GLN A 120 15.85 19.15 -7.48
C GLN A 120 17.06 19.40 -8.37
N LYS A 121 16.88 19.23 -9.67
CA LYS A 121 17.85 19.62 -10.69
C LYS A 121 18.10 21.10 -10.46
N GLN A 122 19.20 21.45 -9.79
CA GLN A 122 19.62 22.81 -9.60
C GLN A 122 19.81 23.41 -10.99
N GLN A 123 18.82 24.16 -11.47
CA GLN A 123 19.03 25.07 -12.58
C GLN A 123 20.00 26.13 -12.06
N SER A 124 21.21 26.09 -12.59
CA SER A 124 22.23 27.13 -12.43
C SER A 124 21.58 28.49 -12.71
N PRO A 125 21.73 29.50 -11.84
CA PRO A 125 21.30 30.84 -12.18
C PRO A 125 22.14 31.33 -13.37
N GLN A 126 21.52 31.36 -14.55
CA GLN A 126 22.09 32.08 -15.69
C GLN A 126 22.13 33.56 -15.31
N LEU A 127 23.35 34.09 -15.21
CA LEU A 127 23.62 35.50 -14.94
C LEU A 127 23.11 36.33 -16.13
N ARG A 128 21.84 36.76 -16.11
CA ARG A 128 21.36 37.80 -17.02
C ARG A 128 21.60 39.15 -16.36
N THR A 129 22.58 39.87 -16.88
CA THR A 129 22.78 41.29 -16.61
C THR A 129 21.59 42.07 -17.16
N SER A 130 20.81 42.71 -16.28
CA SER A 130 19.80 43.71 -16.64
C SER A 130 20.39 45.12 -16.58
N PRO A 131 19.91 46.07 -17.41
CA PRO A 131 19.97 47.49 -17.08
C PRO A 131 18.58 48.01 -16.65
N CYS A 132 18.55 48.50 -15.41
CA CYS A 132 17.80 49.65 -14.88
C CYS A 132 16.26 49.73 -15.00
N GLY A 133 15.63 49.86 -13.81
CA GLY A 133 14.54 50.81 -13.60
C GLY A 133 13.33 50.30 -12.80
N GLY A 134 13.19 50.73 -11.55
CA GLY A 134 11.89 51.00 -10.92
C GLY A 134 11.32 50.01 -9.88
N SER A 135 11.39 50.43 -8.62
CA SER A 135 10.35 50.34 -7.55
C SER A 135 9.79 48.98 -7.07
N SER A 136 10.11 48.68 -5.81
CA SER A 136 9.52 47.74 -4.83
C SER A 136 7.97 47.64 -4.80
N PRO A 137 7.34 46.56 -4.27
CA PRO A 137 7.63 46.03 -2.92
C PRO A 137 7.66 44.49 -2.75
N LEU A 138 8.18 44.14 -1.57
CA LEU A 138 8.40 42.81 -0.98
C LEU A 138 7.22 41.85 -1.13
N ALA A 139 7.48 40.66 -1.70
CA ALA A 139 6.57 39.51 -1.62
C ALA A 139 7.06 38.54 -0.51
N PRO A 140 6.16 37.96 0.31
CA PRO A 140 6.56 37.17 1.48
C PRO A 140 7.22 35.85 1.08
N LEU A 141 8.27 35.48 1.81
CA LEU A 141 8.80 34.12 1.90
C LEU A 141 7.68 33.16 2.27
N LEU A 142 7.14 32.44 1.29
CA LEU A 142 6.27 31.30 1.55
C LEU A 142 7.18 30.14 1.95
N ILE A 143 7.44 30.05 3.25
CA ILE A 143 8.01 28.87 3.89
C ILE A 143 7.01 27.73 3.62
N GLN A 144 7.23 26.97 2.54
CA GLN A 144 6.62 25.65 2.42
C GLN A 144 7.30 24.78 3.48
N GLN A 145 6.69 24.70 4.65
CA GLN A 145 6.97 23.66 5.62
C GLN A 145 6.87 22.32 4.89
N GLN A 146 8.00 21.63 4.77
CA GLN A 146 8.03 20.20 4.52
C GLN A 146 7.13 19.55 5.57
N GLN A 147 5.95 19.08 5.16
CA GLN A 147 5.24 18.08 5.93
C GLN A 147 6.08 16.81 5.84
N GLN A 148 7.02 16.67 6.79
CA GLN A 148 7.55 15.36 7.16
C GLN A 148 6.34 14.43 7.38
N PRO A 149 6.34 13.20 6.86
CA PRO A 149 5.35 12.23 7.29
C PRO A 149 5.43 12.16 8.82
N PRO A 150 4.31 12.35 9.54
CA PRO A 150 4.36 12.35 10.99
C PRO A 150 4.93 11.00 11.41
N GLN A 151 6.04 11.06 12.16
CA GLN A 151 6.57 9.91 12.88
C GLN A 151 5.40 9.23 13.60
N PRO A 152 5.35 7.90 13.66
CA PRO A 152 4.31 7.19 14.41
C PRO A 152 4.50 7.53 15.88
N HIS A 153 3.88 8.63 16.31
CA HIS A 153 3.66 8.90 17.72
C HIS A 153 2.80 7.74 18.20
N MET A 154 3.40 6.92 19.05
CA MET A 154 2.68 5.87 19.76
C MET A 154 1.58 6.56 20.56
N ILE A 155 0.35 6.52 20.04
CA ILE A 155 -0.82 6.80 20.85
C ILE A 155 -0.94 5.57 21.75
N ILE A 156 -0.37 5.70 22.94
CA ILE A 156 -0.53 4.78 24.07
C ILE A 156 -2.03 4.51 24.22
N PRO A 157 -2.49 3.24 24.39
CA PRO A 157 -3.87 2.99 24.76
C PRO A 157 -4.06 3.59 26.16
N CYS A 158 -4.82 4.69 26.23
CA CYS A 158 -5.26 5.23 27.50
C CYS A 158 -6.01 4.12 28.25
N GLY A 159 -5.48 3.75 29.42
CA GLY A 159 -6.22 2.96 30.37
C GLY A 159 -7.53 3.66 30.74
N GLY A 160 -8.63 2.90 30.72
CA GLY A 160 -9.75 3.16 31.62
C GLY A 160 -10.80 4.23 31.25
N SER A 161 -10.94 4.68 30.00
CA SER A 161 -12.12 5.45 29.56
C SER A 161 -12.44 5.24 28.08
N PRO A 162 -13.73 5.25 27.66
CA PRO A 162 -14.15 4.99 26.29
C PRO A 162 -13.86 6.19 25.40
N GLY A 163 -12.59 6.50 25.20
CA GLY A 163 -12.11 7.50 24.25
C GLY A 163 -12.06 6.88 22.86
N THR A 164 -12.80 7.47 21.91
CA THR A 164 -12.73 7.09 20.49
C THR A 164 -11.29 7.24 19.98
N CYS A 165 -10.68 6.13 19.54
CA CYS A 165 -9.38 6.16 18.87
C CYS A 165 -9.52 6.64 17.42
N PHE A 166 -8.50 7.29 16.88
CA PHE A 166 -8.50 7.87 15.52
C PHE A 166 -7.39 7.27 14.65
N CYS A 167 -7.67 7.04 13.36
CA CYS A 167 -6.67 6.61 12.36
C CYS A 167 -5.68 7.72 12.02
N TYR A 168 -4.65 7.40 11.21
CA TYR A 168 -3.76 8.38 10.56
C TYR A 168 -4.50 9.42 9.71
N CYS A 169 -5.70 9.07 9.25
CA CYS A 169 -6.61 9.91 8.49
C CYS A 169 -7.59 10.73 9.34
N ARG A 170 -7.44 10.74 10.68
CA ARG A 170 -8.29 11.47 11.64
C ARG A 170 -9.77 11.02 11.69
N VAL A 171 -10.13 9.91 11.05
CA VAL A 171 -11.44 9.24 11.17
C VAL A 171 -11.44 8.29 12.38
N PRO A 172 -12.56 8.15 13.11
CA PRO A 172 -12.70 7.14 14.16
C PRO A 172 -12.29 5.74 13.69
N THR A 173 -11.57 5.00 14.52
CA THR A 173 -11.19 3.61 14.22
C THR A 173 -12.40 2.68 14.36
N ARG A 174 -12.42 1.62 13.56
CA ARG A 174 -13.36 0.49 13.74
C ARG A 174 -12.61 -0.70 14.27
N GLY A 175 -13.14 -1.31 15.33
CA GLY A 175 -12.58 -2.52 15.94
C GLY A 175 -13.34 -3.77 15.49
N GLY A 176 -12.67 -4.91 15.56
CA GLY A 176 -13.27 -6.22 15.31
C GLY A 176 -12.53 -7.34 16.02
N VAL A 177 -13.14 -8.53 16.04
CA VAL A 177 -12.54 -9.76 16.56
C VAL A 177 -12.42 -10.76 15.42
N VAL A 178 -11.28 -11.43 15.31
CA VAL A 178 -11.09 -12.49 14.31
C VAL A 178 -11.95 -13.70 14.69
N SER A 179 -13.01 -13.95 13.92
CA SER A 179 -13.90 -15.10 14.11
C SER A 179 -13.39 -16.38 13.44
N MET A 180 -12.58 -16.23 12.38
CA MET A 180 -12.09 -17.35 11.58
C MET A 180 -11.16 -18.25 12.42
N PRO A 181 -11.30 -19.59 12.32
CA PRO A 181 -10.40 -20.51 13.00
C PRO A 181 -8.94 -20.30 12.59
N GLY A 182 -8.04 -20.32 13.58
CA GLY A 182 -6.61 -20.21 13.35
C GLY A 182 -5.87 -19.53 14.51
N PRO A 183 -4.55 -19.30 14.37
CA PRO A 183 -3.72 -18.74 15.44
C PRO A 183 -4.18 -17.36 15.95
N MET A 184 -4.91 -16.61 15.12
CA MET A 184 -5.40 -15.28 15.45
C MET A 184 -6.86 -15.27 15.92
N GLN A 185 -7.52 -16.43 16.01
CA GLN A 185 -8.91 -16.51 16.44
C GLN A 185 -9.10 -15.88 17.83
N GLY A 186 -10.13 -15.05 17.97
CA GLY A 186 -10.44 -14.33 19.21
C GLY A 186 -9.58 -13.10 19.48
N LYS A 187 -8.56 -12.81 18.66
CA LYS A 187 -7.77 -11.59 18.78
C LYS A 187 -8.55 -10.37 18.26
N CYS A 188 -8.43 -9.27 18.99
CA CYS A 188 -9.05 -8.00 18.62
C CYS A 188 -8.09 -7.17 17.77
N PHE A 189 -8.63 -6.39 16.84
CA PHE A 189 -7.87 -5.45 16.01
C PHE A 189 -8.63 -4.15 15.84
N PHE A 190 -7.92 -3.08 15.47
CA PHE A 190 -8.48 -1.79 15.11
C PHE A 190 -7.94 -1.35 13.75
N GLY A 191 -8.84 -0.95 12.85
CA GLY A 191 -8.52 -0.42 11.53
C GLY A 191 -9.11 0.96 11.29
N CYS A 192 -8.72 1.57 10.17
CA CYS A 192 -9.34 2.81 9.68
C CYS A 192 -10.87 2.65 9.56
N GLY A 193 -11.65 3.57 10.13
CA GLY A 193 -13.12 3.54 9.99
C GLY A 193 -13.64 3.92 8.61
N ASN A 194 -12.81 4.51 7.76
CA ASN A 194 -13.08 4.72 6.34
C ASN A 194 -12.65 3.49 5.53
N TRP A 195 -13.26 2.35 5.85
CA TRP A 195 -13.05 1.06 5.21
C TRP A 195 -14.32 0.64 4.48
N THR A 196 -14.16 0.11 3.27
CA THR A 196 -15.26 -0.54 2.55
C THR A 196 -14.86 -1.97 2.19
N PRO A 197 -15.80 -2.94 2.23
CA PRO A 197 -15.54 -4.33 1.84
C PRO A 197 -14.97 -4.47 0.43
N ALA A 198 -15.41 -3.61 -0.49
CA ALA A 198 -14.99 -3.61 -1.89
C ALA A 198 -13.58 -3.03 -2.08
N MET A 199 -13.24 -1.96 -1.36
CA MET A 199 -12.07 -1.13 -1.69
C MET A 199 -10.95 -1.21 -0.65
N GLY A 200 -11.20 -1.90 0.46
CA GLY A 200 -10.35 -1.85 1.63
C GLY A 200 -10.40 -0.48 2.31
N PRO A 201 -9.44 -0.22 3.21
CA PRO A 201 -9.33 1.04 3.93
C PRO A 201 -8.70 2.14 3.09
N VAL A 202 -9.11 3.37 3.36
CA VAL A 202 -8.57 4.57 2.68
C VAL A 202 -7.19 4.97 3.22
N CYS A 203 -6.82 4.54 4.43
CA CYS A 203 -5.49 4.78 4.99
C CYS A 203 -4.88 3.49 5.54
N PRO A 204 -3.54 3.40 5.64
CA PRO A 204 -2.79 2.21 6.08
C PRO A 204 -2.94 1.88 7.58
N TYR A 205 -3.84 2.53 8.33
CA TYR A 205 -3.94 2.33 9.78
C TYR A 205 -4.56 0.96 10.11
N PHE A 206 -3.78 0.12 10.78
CA PHE A 206 -4.22 -1.14 11.37
C PHE A 206 -3.31 -1.52 12.55
N VAL A 207 -3.90 -1.87 13.68
CA VAL A 207 -3.19 -2.33 14.88
C VAL A 207 -3.90 -3.52 15.52
N TRP A 208 -3.13 -4.47 16.02
CA TRP A 208 -3.62 -5.52 16.90
C TRP A 208 -3.83 -4.95 18.31
N ALA A 209 -4.92 -5.35 18.98
CA ALA A 209 -5.10 -5.07 20.39
C ALA A 209 -4.26 -6.06 21.22
N ASN A 210 -3.58 -5.55 22.24
CA ASN A 210 -2.83 -6.37 23.19
C ASN A 210 -3.78 -7.10 24.16
#